data_AF-A0A1C3FB20-F1
#
_entry.id   AF-A0A1C3FB20-F1
#
_cell.length_a   1.000
_cell.length_b   1.000
_cell.length_c   1.000
_cell.angle_alpha   90.00
_cell.angle_beta   90.00
_cell.angle_gamma   90.00
#
_symmetry.space_group_name_H-M   'P 1'
#
loop_
_entity.id
_entity.type
_entity.pdbx_description
1 polymer ?
#
loop_
_entity_poly.entity_id
_entity_poly.type
_entity_poly.pdbx_seq_one_letter_code
_entity_poly.pdbx_strand_id
1 'polypeptide(L)' 'MKFYLDLLMSLIEDARMNLNDSAKYMSLTDPEIIGMSQKLDSLLNEYYSITESYRIAS' A
#
# COMPACT_ATOMS: atom_id res chain seq x y z
N MET A 1 8.26 17.14 -0.40
CA MET A 1 7.96 15.99 -1.26
C MET A 1 8.70 14.72 -0.87
N LYS A 2 10.04 14.72 -0.78
CA LYS A 2 10.82 13.52 -0.42
C LYS A 2 10.33 12.85 0.88
N PHE A 3 10.19 13.62 1.96
CA PHE A 3 9.65 13.13 3.24
C PHE A 3 8.25 12.52 3.15
N TYR A 4 7.41 12.99 2.22
CA TYR A 4 6.07 12.46 2.02
C TYR A 4 6.12 11.09 1.36
N LEU A 5 6.95 10.94 0.32
CA LEU A 5 7.17 9.66 -0.35
C LEU A 5 7.82 8.64 0.59
N ASP A 6 8.76 9.06 1.43
CA ASP A 6 9.39 8.19 2.44
C ASP A 6 8.35 7.70 3.46
N LEU A 7 7.46 8.58 3.93
CA LEU A 7 6.36 8.20 4.83
C LEU A 7 5.38 7.24 4.15
N LEU A 8 4.98 7.54 2.91
CA LEU A 8 4.07 6.71 2.13
C LEU A 8 4.66 5.31 1.89
N MET A 9 5.96 5.23 1.60
CA MET A 9 6.67 3.96 1.46
C MET A 9 6.67 3.15 2.76
N SER A 10 6.87 3.82 3.91
CA SER A 10 6.77 3.14 5.21
C SER A 10 5.37 2.56 5.46
N LEU A 11 4.32 3.30 5.11
CA LEU A 11 2.93 2.84 5.25
C LEU A 11 2.61 1.66 4.32
N ILE A 12 3.14 1.67 3.10
CA ILE A 12 3.01 0.55 2.15
C ILE A 12 3.66 -0.70 2.73
N GLU A 13 4.87 -0.58 3.28
CA GLU A 13 5.59 -1.71 3.87
C GLU A 13 4.90 -2.27 5.11
N ASP A 14 4.39 -1.40 5.99
CA ASP A 14 3.60 -1.83 7.16
C ASP A 14 2.31 -2.53 6.73
N ALA A 15 1.58 -2.01 5.75
CA ALA A 15 0.36 -2.63 5.24
C ALA A 15 0.66 -3.99 4.58
N ARG A 16 1.76 -4.09 3.83
CA ARG A 16 2.23 -5.34 3.20
C ARG A 16 2.59 -6.40 4.24
N MET A 17 3.31 -6.01 5.30
CA MET A 17 3.68 -6.93 6.38
C MET A 17 2.43 -7.45 7.10
N ASN A 18 1.51 -6.55 7.49
CA ASN A 18 0.28 -6.92 8.17
C ASN A 18 -0.61 -7.86 7.33
N LEU A 19 -0.78 -7.56 6.04
CA LEU A 19 -1.53 -8.41 5.12
C LEU A 19 -0.91 -9.81 5.01
N ASN A 20 0.41 -9.87 4.76
CA ASN A 20 1.12 -11.13 4.59
C ASN A 20 1.13 -11.97 5.88
N ASP A 21 1.26 -11.34 7.04
CA ASP A 21 1.24 -12.05 8.32
C ASP A 21 -0.16 -12.59 8.63
N SER A 22 -1.20 -11.83 8.33
CA SER A 22 -2.59 -12.26 8.56
C SER A 22 -3.01 -13.36 7.57
N ALA A 23 -2.62 -13.24 6.29
CA ALA A 23 -2.93 -14.21 5.24
C ALA A 23 -2.29 -15.60 5.45
N LYS A 24 -1.31 -15.73 6.36
CA LYS A 24 -0.77 -17.04 6.78
C LYS A 24 -1.78 -17.86 7.58
N TYR A 25 -2.72 -17.19 8.25
CA TYR A 25 -3.64 -17.80 9.22
C TYR A 25 -5.12 -17.65 8.83
N MET A 26 -5.43 -16.78 7.86
CA MET A 26 -6.79 -16.45 7.44
C MET A 26 -7.00 -16.78 5.96
N SER A 27 -8.25 -17.03 5.57
CA SER A 27 -8.60 -17.20 4.15
C SER A 27 -8.34 -15.91 3.38
N LEU A 28 -7.87 -16.00 2.14
CA LEU A 28 -7.76 -14.84 1.25
C LEU A 28 -9.10 -14.18 0.91
N THR A 29 -10.20 -14.91 1.12
CA THR A 29 -11.56 -14.40 0.97
C THR A 29 -12.15 -13.87 2.28
N ASP A 30 -11.39 -13.90 3.37
CA ASP A 30 -11.83 -13.33 4.64
C ASP A 30 -12.03 -11.80 4.49
N PRO A 31 -13.14 -11.22 4.96
CA PRO A 31 -13.40 -9.80 4.84
C PRO A 31 -12.28 -8.91 5.41
N GLU A 32 -11.60 -9.35 6.46
CA GLU A 32 -10.49 -8.62 7.05
C GLU A 32 -9.26 -8.64 6.13
N ILE A 33 -8.94 -9.79 5.52
CA ILE A 33 -7.86 -9.91 4.54
C ILE A 33 -8.16 -9.09 3.28
N ILE A 34 -9.41 -9.10 2.81
CA ILE A 34 -9.84 -8.25 1.70
C ILE A 34 -9.66 -6.77 2.05
N GLY A 35 -10.06 -6.36 3.26
CA GLY A 35 -9.88 -4.98 3.74
C GLY A 35 -8.40 -4.57 3.81
N MET A 36 -7.53 -5.45 4.29
CA MET A 36 -6.09 -5.23 4.32
C MET A 36 -5.51 -5.10 2.90
N SER A 37 -5.96 -5.93 1.96
CA SER A 37 -5.56 -5.86 0.55
C SER A 37 -5.99 -4.54 -0.09
N GLN A 38 -7.24 -4.13 0.11
CA GLN A 38 -7.76 -2.86 -0.41
C GLN A 38 -7.02 -1.64 0.14
N LYS A 39 -6.63 -1.69 1.42
CA LYS A 39 -5.80 -0.64 2.04
C LYS A 39 -4.42 -0.57 1.39
N LEU A 40 -3.77 -1.71 1.18
CA LEU A 40 -2.47 -1.76 0.50
C LEU A 40 -2.57 -1.23 -0.93
N ASP A 41 -3.59 -1.63 -1.68
CA ASP A 41 -3.85 -1.14 -3.04
C ASP A 41 -4.06 0.37 -3.07
N SER A 42 -4.77 0.93 -2.09
CA SER A 42 -5.00 2.37 -2.01
C SER A 42 -3.69 3.15 -1.82
N LEU A 43 -2.80 2.67 -0.95
CA LEU A 43 -1.49 3.29 -0.70
C LEU A 43 -0.57 3.19 -1.94
N LEU A 44 -0.58 2.05 -2.62
CA LEU A 44 0.18 1.85 -3.86
C LEU A 44 -0.32 2.79 -4.97
N ASN A 45 -1.64 2.90 -5.13
CA ASN A 45 -2.24 3.81 -6.11
C ASN A 45 -1.88 5.27 -5.84
N GLU A 46 -1.85 5.68 -4.57
CA GLU A 46 -1.41 7.02 -4.19
C GLU A 46 0.07 7.25 -4.57
N TYR A 47 0.94 6.30 -4.26
CA TYR A 47 2.36 6.37 -4.62
C TYR A 47 2.56 6.47 -6.13
N TYR A 48 1.84 5.65 -6.90
CA TYR A 48 1.87 5.69 -8.36
C TYR A 48 1.33 7.01 -8.92
N SER A 49 0.24 7.53 -8.36
CA SER A 49 -0.31 8.82 -8.79
C SER A 49 0.70 9.96 -8.62
N ILE A 50 1.39 9.99 -7.49
CA ILE A 50 2.41 11.02 -7.20
C ILE A 50 3.60 10.85 -8.14
N THR A 51 4.13 9.64 -8.25
CA THR A 51 5.33 9.37 -9.06
C THR A 51 5.09 9.52 -10.56
N GLU A 52 3.92 9.15 -11.06
CA GLU A 52 3.54 9.38 -12.47
C GLU A 52 3.33 10.87 -12.75
N SER A 53 2.70 11.61 -11.83
CA SER A 53 2.58 13.07 -11.94
C SER A 53 3.96 13.75 -12.03
N TYR A 54 4.95 13.22 -11.32
CA TYR A 54 6.34 13.70 -11.43
C TYR A 54 6.98 13.38 -12.77
N ARG A 55 6.74 12.19 -13.32
CA ARG A 55 7.29 11.77 -14.61
C ARG A 55 6.74 12.59 -15.77
N ILE A 56 5.48 13.03 -15.68
CA ILE A 56 4.83 13.88 -16.70
C ILE A 56 5.26 15.35 -16.57
N ALA A 57 5.58 15.82 -15.36
CA ALA A 57 5.97 17.21 -15.09
C ALA A 57 7.48 17.49 -15.24
N SER A 58 8.31 16.47 -15.44
CA SER A 58 9.77 16.57 -15.68
C SER A 58 10.11 16.56 -17.17
#